data_AF-A0A1Z9NNF6-F1
#
_entry.id   AF-A0A1Z9NNF6-F1
#
_cell.length_a   1.000
_cell.length_b   1.000
_cell.length_c   1.000
_cell.angle_alpha   90.00
_cell.angle_beta   90.00
_cell.angle_gamma   90.00
#
_symmetry.space_group_name_H-M   'P 1'
#
loop_
_entity.id
_entity.type
_entity.pdbx_description
1 polymer ?
#
loop_
_entity_poly.entity_id
_entity_poly.type
_entity_poly.pdbx_seq_one_letter_code
_entity_poly.pdbx_strand_id
1 'polypeptide(L)'
;MLDKVFLFLFGVEWFVFGVLGLFFPEFIIGLLGVYDYSLVFLNETRALYAFFTFVGLMSFIAIYRINFRKKVYLTYAIFLGSFVVGRLISFMLDGSFNTTTFYIFLNEIIVFAICFWRYSKRDFIF
;
A
#
# COMPACT_ATOMS: atom_id res chain seq x y z
N MET A 1 4.95 12.67 -17.52
CA MET A 1 4.72 11.29 -17.99
C MET A 1 5.00 10.26 -16.90
N LEU A 2 6.15 10.34 -16.24
CA LEU A 2 6.59 9.41 -15.20
C LEU A 2 5.59 9.29 -14.02
N ASP A 3 4.98 10.39 -13.55
CA ASP A 3 3.93 10.31 -12.52
C ASP A 3 2.73 9.47 -12.93
N LYS A 4 2.32 9.55 -14.21
CA LYS A 4 1.17 8.78 -14.70
C LYS A 4 1.46 7.29 -14.66
N VAL A 5 2.69 6.89 -14.97
CA VAL A 5 3.12 5.48 -14.90
C VAL A 5 3.10 4.99 -13.47
N PHE A 6 3.72 5.71 -12.53
CA PHE A 6 3.72 5.32 -11.12
C PHE A 6 2.32 5.29 -10.52
N LEU A 7 1.52 6.33 -10.73
CA LEU A 7 0.15 6.38 -10.23
C LEU A 7 -0.73 5.31 -10.86
N PHE A 8 -0.49 4.93 -12.12
CA PHE A 8 -1.19 3.81 -12.73
C PHE A 8 -0.81 2.48 -12.07
N LEU A 9 0.49 2.22 -11.89
CA LEU A 9 0.97 0.99 -11.24
C LEU A 9 0.46 0.88 -9.80
N PHE A 10 0.59 1.95 -9.00
CA PHE A 10 0.08 1.99 -7.64
C PHE A 10 -1.44 1.87 -7.61
N GLY A 11 -2.13 2.53 -8.53
CA GLY A 11 -3.56 2.40 -8.70
C GLY A 11 -3.95 0.95 -8.93
N VAL A 12 -3.35 0.26 -9.90
CA VAL A 12 -3.66 -1.14 -10.22
C VAL A 12 -3.37 -2.04 -9.03
N GLU A 13 -2.18 -1.97 -8.44
CA GLU A 13 -1.79 -2.81 -7.30
C GLU A 13 -2.78 -2.62 -6.13
N TRP A 14 -2.90 -1.41 -5.61
CA TRP A 14 -3.65 -1.15 -4.39
C TRP A 14 -5.16 -1.20 -4.58
N PHE A 15 -5.66 -0.85 -5.77
CA PHE A 15 -7.08 -0.99 -6.08
C PHE A 15 -7.47 -2.46 -6.25
N VAL A 16 -6.71 -3.24 -7.02
CA VAL A 16 -7.04 -4.66 -7.26
C VAL A 16 -6.92 -5.44 -5.96
N PHE A 17 -5.81 -5.31 -5.23
CA PHE A 17 -5.67 -5.96 -3.94
C PHE A 17 -6.73 -5.47 -2.94
N GLY A 18 -7.00 -4.17 -2.90
CA GLY A 18 -8.04 -3.57 -2.07
C GLY A 18 -9.42 -4.17 -2.31
N VAL A 19 -9.88 -4.20 -3.57
CA VAL A 19 -11.18 -4.78 -3.94
C VAL A 19 -11.21 -6.27 -3.60
N LEU A 20 -10.14 -7.01 -3.91
CA LEU A 20 -10.06 -8.43 -3.59
C LEU A 20 -10.20 -8.69 -2.10
N GLY A 21 -9.46 -8.00 -1.22
CA GLY A 21 -9.59 -8.23 0.22
C GLY A 21 -10.86 -7.65 0.84
N LEU A 22 -11.51 -6.68 0.19
CA LEU A 22 -12.80 -6.14 0.63
C LEU A 22 -13.93 -7.16 0.43
N PHE A 23 -13.99 -7.80 -0.73
CA PHE A 23 -15.07 -8.73 -1.07
C PHE A 23 -14.72 -10.20 -0.77
N PHE A 24 -13.45 -10.56 -0.84
CA PHE A 24 -12.92 -11.92 -0.67
C PHE A 24 -11.73 -11.94 0.32
N PRO A 25 -11.89 -11.47 1.58
CA PRO A 25 -10.79 -11.44 2.55
C PRO A 25 -10.19 -12.81 2.83
N GLU A 26 -10.96 -13.90 2.69
CA GLU A 26 -10.50 -15.27 2.90
C GLU A 26 -9.37 -15.65 1.93
N PHE A 27 -9.43 -15.15 0.69
CA PHE A 27 -8.38 -15.35 -0.29
C PHE A 27 -7.07 -14.68 0.13
N ILE A 28 -7.17 -13.43 0.59
CA ILE A 28 -6.01 -12.64 1.03
C ILE A 28 -5.35 -13.25 2.26
N ILE A 29 -6.12 -13.58 3.29
CA ILE A 29 -5.55 -14.09 4.54
C ILE A 29 -4.97 -15.50 4.35
N GLY A 30 -5.54 -16.30 3.42
CA GLY A 30 -4.95 -17.55 2.97
C GLY A 30 -3.58 -17.37 2.30
N LEU A 31 -3.39 -16.32 1.48
CA LEU A 31 -2.07 -15.97 0.91
C LEU A 31 -1.04 -15.60 2.00
N LEU A 32 -1.51 -15.10 3.15
CA LEU A 32 -0.68 -14.79 4.31
C LEU A 32 -0.49 -15.98 5.27
N GLY A 33 -1.06 -17.15 4.94
CA GLY A 33 -0.95 -18.36 5.74
C GLY A 33 -1.85 -18.40 6.99
N VAL A 34 -2.88 -17.55 7.05
CA VAL A 34 -3.84 -17.52 8.16
C VAL A 34 -5.09 -18.33 7.78
N TYR A 35 -5.30 -19.45 8.47
CA TYR A 35 -6.40 -20.39 8.19
C TYR A 35 -7.40 -20.54 9.35
N ASP A 36 -7.02 -20.07 10.55
CA ASP A 36 -7.91 -20.01 11.71
C ASP A 36 -8.14 -18.55 12.07
N TYR A 37 -9.39 -18.09 11.90
CA TYR A 37 -9.76 -16.68 12.06
C TYR A 37 -11.19 -16.51 12.57
N SER A 38 -11.39 -15.45 13.35
CA SER A 38 -12.71 -15.07 13.84
C SER A 38 -13.46 -14.20 12.83
N LEU A 39 -14.78 -14.06 13.01
CA LEU A 39 -15.59 -13.10 12.25
C LEU A 39 -15.11 -11.66 12.43
N VAL A 40 -14.61 -11.31 13.62
CA VAL A 40 -14.03 -9.98 13.88
C VAL A 40 -12.80 -9.77 13.01
N PHE A 41 -11.90 -10.76 12.93
CA PHE A 41 -10.72 -10.68 12.08
C PHE A 41 -11.07 -10.46 10.59
N LEU A 42 -12.11 -11.13 10.09
CA LEU A 42 -12.60 -10.89 8.72
C LEU A 42 -13.13 -9.47 8.53
N ASN A 43 -13.88 -8.94 9.50
CA ASN A 43 -14.42 -7.58 9.42
C ASN A 43 -13.31 -6.53 9.43
N GLU A 44 -12.30 -6.70 10.29
CA GLU A 44 -11.12 -5.83 10.34
C GLU A 44 -10.32 -5.91 9.03
N THR A 45 -10.18 -7.11 8.47
CA THR A 45 -9.54 -7.31 7.17
C THR A 45 -10.29 -6.54 6.08
N ARG A 46 -11.63 -6.68 5.99
CA ARG A 46 -12.42 -5.93 5.00
C ARG A 46 -12.28 -4.42 5.19
N ALA A 47 -12.29 -3.93 6.42
CA ALA A 47 -12.11 -2.50 6.71
C ALA A 47 -10.74 -1.97 6.24
N LEU A 48 -9.66 -2.72 6.49
CA LEU A 48 -8.33 -2.40 6.02
C LEU A 48 -8.25 -2.39 4.49
N TYR A 49 -8.85 -3.37 3.83
CA TYR A 49 -8.83 -3.49 2.37
C TYR A 49 -9.77 -2.49 1.67
N ALA A 50 -10.81 -2.00 2.34
CA ALA A 50 -11.54 -0.82 1.90
C ALA A 50 -10.63 0.41 1.85
N PHE A 51 -9.80 0.62 2.88
CA PHE A 51 -8.81 1.70 2.87
C PHE A 51 -7.83 1.57 1.69
N PHE A 52 -7.29 0.38 1.41
CA PHE A 52 -6.44 0.14 0.24
C PHE A 52 -7.15 0.44 -1.08
N THR A 53 -8.43 0.07 -1.19
CA THR A 53 -9.26 0.37 -2.35
C THR A 53 -9.32 1.88 -2.61
N PHE A 54 -9.58 2.68 -1.58
CA PHE A 54 -9.63 4.14 -1.71
C PHE A 54 -8.26 4.74 -2.04
N VAL A 55 -7.18 4.22 -1.46
CA VAL A 55 -5.81 4.65 -1.78
C VAL A 55 -5.45 4.33 -3.24
N GLY A 56 -5.89 3.19 -3.77
CA GLY A 56 -5.78 2.85 -5.19
C GLY A 56 -6.59 3.79 -6.10
N LEU A 57 -7.84 4.08 -5.74
CA LEU A 57 -8.69 5.03 -6.45
C LEU A 57 -8.10 6.45 -6.48
N MET A 58 -7.51 6.90 -5.36
CA MET A 58 -6.82 8.19 -5.28
C MET A 58 -5.70 8.29 -6.33
N SER A 59 -4.96 7.20 -6.56
CA SER A 59 -3.92 7.16 -7.60
C SER A 59 -4.48 7.37 -9.00
N PHE A 60 -5.57 6.68 -9.35
CA PHE A 60 -6.21 6.87 -10.66
C PHE A 60 -6.75 8.30 -10.84
N ILE A 61 -7.35 8.89 -9.81
CA ILE A 61 -7.81 10.28 -9.85
C ILE A 61 -6.63 11.25 -10.06
N ALA A 62 -5.52 11.00 -9.37
CA ALA A 62 -4.32 11.82 -9.44
C ALA A 62 -3.63 11.79 -10.81
N ILE A 63 -3.84 10.75 -11.63
CA ILE A 63 -3.36 10.73 -13.02
C ILE A 63 -3.86 11.96 -13.79
N TYR A 64 -5.12 12.34 -13.56
CA TYR A 64 -5.77 13.45 -14.25
C TYR A 64 -5.72 14.77 -13.46
N ARG A 65 -5.69 14.72 -12.13
CA ARG A 65 -5.68 15.93 -11.26
C ARG A 65 -4.28 16.24 -10.72
N ILE A 66 -3.54 17.11 -11.40
CA ILE A 66 -2.15 17.48 -11.06
C ILE A 66 -2.03 17.98 -9.62
N ASN A 67 -2.91 18.89 -9.21
CA ASN A 67 -2.92 19.48 -7.85
C ASN A 67 -3.20 18.45 -6.74
N PHE A 68 -3.77 17.30 -7.10
CA PHE A 68 -4.04 16.21 -6.17
C PHE A 68 -2.86 15.23 -6.03
N ARG A 69 -1.98 15.14 -7.05
CA ARG A 69 -0.85 14.19 -7.07
C ARG A 69 0.04 14.28 -5.85
N LYS A 70 0.43 15.49 -5.46
CA LYS A 70 1.30 15.69 -4.30
C LYS A 70 0.67 15.14 -3.01
N LYS A 71 -0.65 15.30 -2.85
CA LYS A 71 -1.39 14.77 -1.70
C LYS A 71 -1.41 13.25 -1.73
N VAL A 72 -1.62 12.64 -2.91
CA VAL A 72 -1.57 11.18 -3.07
C VAL A 72 -0.18 10.62 -2.76
N TYR A 73 0.89 11.22 -3.29
CA TYR A 73 2.25 10.78 -2.95
C TYR A 73 2.56 10.91 -1.46
N LEU A 74 2.08 11.96 -0.79
CA LEU A 74 2.20 12.08 0.66
C LEU A 74 1.43 10.97 1.39
N THR A 75 0.20 10.67 0.97
CA THR A 75 -0.60 9.58 1.53
C THR A 75 0.13 8.25 1.41
N TYR A 76 0.65 7.91 0.23
CA TYR A 76 1.43 6.70 0.02
C TYR A 76 2.73 6.69 0.84
N ALA A 77 3.43 7.81 0.96
CA ALA A 77 4.66 7.89 1.74
C ALA A 77 4.41 7.63 3.23
N ILE A 78 3.34 8.21 3.80
CA ILE A 78 2.95 7.95 5.20
C ILE A 78 2.51 6.49 5.37
N PHE A 79 1.66 6.02 4.46
CA PHE A 79 1.10 4.68 4.49
C PHE A 79 2.17 3.58 4.35
N LEU A 80 3.03 3.64 3.34
CA LEU A 80 4.10 2.66 3.16
C LEU A 80 5.22 2.85 4.18
N GLY A 81 5.46 4.09 4.61
CA GLY A 81 6.39 4.36 5.70
C GLY A 81 5.98 3.67 7.00
N SER A 82 4.67 3.62 7.32
CA SER A 82 4.20 2.89 8.48
C SER A 82 4.38 1.37 8.34
N PHE A 83 4.23 0.82 7.13
CA PHE A 83 4.47 -0.60 6.86
C PHE A 83 5.95 -0.96 6.99
N VAL A 84 6.85 -0.14 6.42
CA VAL A 84 8.30 -0.30 6.56
C VAL A 84 8.72 -0.30 8.02
N VAL A 85 8.23 0.67 8.81
CA VAL A 85 8.52 0.72 10.26
C VAL A 85 7.94 -0.50 10.98
N GLY A 86 6.68 -0.86 10.69
CA GLY A 86 6.04 -2.05 11.27
C GLY A 86 6.80 -3.34 10.97
N ARG A 87 7.34 -3.48 9.75
CA ARG A 87 8.18 -4.62 9.36
C ARG A 87 9.50 -4.66 10.08
N LEU A 88 10.20 -3.53 10.21
CA LEU A 88 11.43 -3.45 10.99
C LEU A 88 11.19 -3.87 12.44
N ILE A 89 10.10 -3.40 13.05
CA ILE A 89 9.71 -3.80 14.42
C ILE A 89 9.43 -5.30 14.49
N SER A 90 8.63 -5.86 13.58
CA SER A 90 8.34 -7.31 13.55
C SER A 90 9.61 -8.15 13.38
N PHE A 91 10.54 -7.76 12.49
CA PHE A 91 11.81 -8.47 12.35
C PHE A 91 12.64 -8.47 13.64
N MET A 92 12.66 -7.35 14.36
CA MET A 92 13.39 -7.24 15.62
C MET A 92 12.75 -8.07 16.74
N LEU A 93 11.42 -8.09 16.81
CA LEU A 93 10.69 -8.79 17.88
C LEU A 93 10.60 -10.29 17.63
N ASP A 94 10.33 -10.69 16.39
CA ASP A 94 10.04 -12.09 16.04
C ASP A 94 11.30 -12.85 15.58
N GLY A 95 12.41 -12.15 15.34
CA GLY A 95 13.68 -12.74 14.90
C GLY A 95 13.60 -13.49 13.56
N SER A 96 12.52 -13.31 12.80
CA SER A 96 12.20 -14.13 11.64
C SER A 96 12.35 -13.35 10.33
N PHE A 97 13.36 -13.72 9.55
CA PHE A 97 13.54 -13.25 8.18
C PHE A 97 13.05 -14.31 7.20
N ASN A 98 11.72 -14.51 7.14
CA ASN A 98 11.14 -15.35 6.11
C ASN A 98 11.33 -14.69 4.74
N THR A 99 11.72 -15.49 3.74
CA THR A 99 11.97 -15.05 2.35
C THR A 99 10.79 -14.27 1.76
N THR A 100 9.55 -14.74 1.95
CA THR A 100 8.34 -14.06 1.45
C THR A 100 8.17 -12.69 2.10
N THR A 101 8.31 -12.64 3.41
CA THR A 101 8.21 -11.39 4.17
C THR A 101 9.28 -10.39 3.74
N PHE A 102 10.50 -10.86 3.47
CA PHE A 102 11.58 -10.00 3.00
C PHE A 102 11.28 -9.40 1.63
N TYR A 103 10.69 -10.15 0.69
CA TYR A 103 10.28 -9.61 -0.60
C TYR A 103 9.16 -8.57 -0.49
N ILE A 104 8.18 -8.80 0.39
CA ILE A 104 7.13 -7.81 0.69
C ILE A 104 7.76 -6.52 1.22
N PHE A 105 8.69 -6.64 2.18
CA PHE A 105 9.40 -5.50 2.74
C PHE A 105 10.22 -4.72 1.68
N LEU A 106 10.88 -5.42 0.77
CA LEU A 106 11.63 -4.79 -0.31
C LEU A 106 10.70 -4.00 -1.25
N ASN A 107 9.53 -4.56 -1.60
CA ASN A 107 8.52 -3.84 -2.37
C ASN A 107 8.06 -2.57 -1.64
N GLU A 108 7.71 -2.69 -0.35
CA GLU A 108 7.28 -1.57 0.48
C GLU A 108 8.32 -0.44 0.51
N ILE A 109 9.60 -0.76 0.70
CA ILE A 109 10.69 0.22 0.67
C ILE A 109 10.82 0.90 -0.68
N ILE A 110 10.78 0.14 -1.78
CA ILE A 110 10.93 0.70 -3.13
C ILE A 110 9.79 1.68 -3.41
N VAL A 111 8.55 1.27 -3.15
CA VAL A 111 7.38 2.12 -3.40
C VAL A 111 7.39 3.33 -2.45
N PHE A 112 7.76 3.15 -1.19
CA PHE A 112 7.95 4.25 -0.25
C PHE A 112 8.98 5.27 -0.75
N ALA A 113 10.16 4.81 -1.17
CA ALA A 113 11.24 5.67 -1.65
C ALA A 113 10.79 6.47 -2.89
N ILE A 114 10.09 5.82 -3.83
CA ILE A 114 9.51 6.49 -5.00
C ILE A 114 8.53 7.58 -4.57
N CYS A 115 7.57 7.25 -3.70
CA CYS A 115 6.55 8.19 -3.24
C CYS A 115 7.14 9.37 -2.47
N PHE A 116 8.08 9.10 -1.57
CA PHE A 116 8.77 10.13 -0.80
C PHE A 116 9.58 11.06 -1.70
N TRP A 117 10.28 10.51 -2.70
CA TRP A 117 11.01 11.29 -3.69
C TRP A 117 10.08 12.17 -4.54
N ARG A 118 8.98 11.61 -5.05
CA ARG A 118 7.99 12.37 -5.85
C ARG A 118 7.31 13.46 -5.02
N TYR A 119 7.01 13.19 -3.75
CA TYR A 119 6.48 14.19 -2.83
C TYR A 119 7.46 15.33 -2.54
N SER A 120 8.74 15.01 -2.37
CA SER A 120 9.79 15.96 -1.98
C SER A 120 10.20 16.91 -3.11
N LYS A 121 9.97 16.54 -4.37
CA LYS A 121 10.23 17.44 -5.49
C LYS A 121 9.32 18.68 -5.42
N ARG A 122 9.95 19.86 -5.54
CA ARG A 122 9.27 21.17 -5.51
C ARG A 122 8.49 21.50 -6.80
N ASP A 123 8.46 20.58 -7.78
CA ASP A 123 7.91 20.77 -9.12
C ASP A 123 6.37 20.95 -9.17
N PHE A 124 5.66 20.92 -8.03
CA PHE A 124 4.20 21.03 -7.94
C PHE A 124 3.72 22.38 -7.37
N ILE A 125 4.58 23.41 -7.40
CA ILE A 125 4.17 24.80 -7.21
C ILE A 125 3.84 25.31 -8.62
N PHE A 126 2.69 25.96 -8.78
CA PHE A 126 2.02 26.42 -10.02
C PHE A 126 0.97 25.46 -10.59
#